data_AF-A0AA38HB31-F1
#
_entry.id   AF-A0AA38HB31-F1
#
_cell.length_a   1.000
_cell.length_b   1.000
_cell.length_c   1.000
_cell.angle_alpha   90.00
_cell.angle_beta   90.00
_cell.angle_gamma   90.00
#
_symmetry.space_group_name_H-M   'P 1'
#
loop_
_entity.id
_entity.type
_entity.pdbx_description
1 polymer ?
#
loop_
_entity_poly.entity_id
_entity_poly.type
_entity_poly.pdbx_seq_one_letter_code
_entity_poly.pdbx_strand_id
1 'polypeptide(L)'
;MTLAPVRALRSITTPSNIISTFNKRAMSTSNATTAAAQHSRTVVKSVYAVETAEGAGATVRRSIGTAALRNLSPFLMLDNFTVNPGAGFPDHPHRGMSTVTYMTGGSNRHEDFMGNAGLLETGDVQWMTAGRGIVHAEMPSFDEDPAKVEPAVGIQLWVDLPAKDKMCEPTYQEKKAKDIDTIHPQDGVSVTIISGESHGTTGFVRPVGGCWFFDYKLSKPGVEVFQPLPEGWTGFVYLIKGALQIDSDPTIHPKFHTLVLSTQPGQTGVRLRRPDHLDAPEDTHFILVAGEPLDQPVVQYGPFVVTSERQVREAVMDYRTGKNGFERAVGWQSEIGQAMRG
;
A
#
# COMPACT_ATOMS: atom_id res chain seq x y z
N MET A 1 -9.02 -87.87 -20.83
CA MET A 1 -9.06 -88.71 -19.61
C MET A 1 -9.91 -87.95 -18.59
N THR A 2 -11.23 -88.15 -18.58
CA THR A 2 -11.98 -89.10 -17.69
C THR A 2 -11.81 -88.68 -16.22
N LEU A 3 -12.81 -88.17 -15.51
CA LEU A 3 -14.10 -88.79 -15.17
C LEU A 3 -15.17 -87.75 -14.75
N ALA A 4 -16.43 -88.04 -15.07
CA ALA A 4 -17.65 -87.42 -14.54
C ALA A 4 -18.11 -88.16 -13.25
N PRO A 5 -19.35 -87.98 -12.73
CA PRO A 5 -20.11 -86.78 -12.30
C PRO A 5 -20.54 -86.93 -10.81
N VAL A 6 -21.48 -86.10 -10.30
CA VAL A 6 -22.72 -86.52 -9.57
C VAL A 6 -23.30 -85.46 -8.60
N ARG A 7 -24.61 -85.27 -8.79
CA ARG A 7 -25.71 -84.82 -7.88
C ARG A 7 -25.77 -83.40 -7.32
N ALA A 8 -26.81 -82.72 -7.80
CA ALA A 8 -27.64 -81.81 -7.04
C ALA A 8 -28.43 -82.54 -5.93
N LEU A 9 -28.71 -81.85 -4.82
CA LEU A 9 -30.01 -81.84 -4.13
C LEU A 9 -30.06 -80.75 -3.02
N ARG A 10 -31.08 -79.89 -3.17
CA ARG A 10 -31.93 -79.23 -2.15
C ARG A 10 -31.43 -78.05 -1.30
N SER A 11 -32.43 -77.22 -1.06
CA SER A 11 -32.52 -75.86 -0.53
C SER A 11 -32.62 -75.77 1.00
N ILE A 12 -32.70 -74.50 1.47
CA ILE A 12 -33.01 -73.96 2.82
C ILE A 12 -31.69 -73.49 3.48
N THR A 13 -31.42 -72.23 3.88
CA THR A 13 -32.22 -71.11 4.44
C THR A 13 -31.49 -69.74 4.32
N THR A 14 -32.25 -68.67 4.04
CA THR A 14 -32.21 -67.21 4.44
C THR A 14 -31.06 -66.56 5.27
N PRO A 15 -31.00 -65.20 5.44
CA PRO A 15 -31.39 -64.06 4.57
C PRO A 15 -30.41 -62.83 4.64
N SER A 16 -30.84 -61.70 4.03
CA SER A 16 -30.43 -60.28 4.29
C SER A 16 -29.19 -59.77 3.51
N ASN A 17 -29.14 -58.58 2.88
CA ASN A 17 -29.87 -57.33 3.10
C ASN A 17 -29.99 -56.46 1.83
N ILE A 18 -30.99 -55.58 1.87
CA ILE A 18 -31.60 -54.78 0.80
C ILE A 18 -31.00 -53.37 0.71
N ILE A 19 -30.92 -52.88 -0.53
CA ILE A 19 -30.58 -51.52 -0.96
C ILE A 19 -31.61 -50.51 -0.44
N SER A 20 -31.17 -49.41 0.22
CA SER A 20 -32.04 -48.31 0.61
C SER A 20 -31.83 -47.05 -0.25
N THR A 21 -32.93 -46.58 -0.84
CA THR A 21 -33.11 -45.26 -1.45
C THR A 21 -33.38 -44.16 -0.41
N PHE A 22 -32.78 -42.99 -0.67
CA PHE A 22 -33.16 -41.61 -0.33
C PHE A 22 -34.12 -41.32 0.85
N ASN A 23 -33.65 -40.50 1.80
CA ASN A 23 -34.51 -39.53 2.47
C ASN A 23 -33.74 -38.23 2.84
N LYS A 24 -34.39 -37.08 2.59
CA LYS A 24 -33.88 -35.73 2.85
C LYS A 24 -33.75 -35.48 4.36
N ARG A 25 -32.60 -34.94 4.80
CA ARG A 25 -32.50 -34.21 6.06
C ARG A 25 -31.70 -32.93 5.82
N ALA A 26 -32.37 -31.79 5.99
CA ALA A 26 -31.72 -30.50 6.08
C ALA A 26 -30.83 -30.50 7.32
N MET A 27 -29.52 -30.36 7.11
CA MET A 27 -28.58 -29.97 8.16
C MET A 27 -28.32 -28.47 7.99
N SER A 28 -28.93 -27.70 8.88
CA SER A 28 -28.50 -26.34 9.20
C SER A 28 -27.09 -26.45 9.79
N THR A 29 -26.07 -26.17 8.98
CA THR A 29 -24.74 -25.85 9.49
C THR A 29 -24.72 -24.36 9.75
N SER A 30 -25.03 -23.97 10.98
CA SER A 30 -24.69 -22.64 11.48
C SER A 30 -23.16 -22.51 11.46
N ASN A 31 -22.61 -21.91 10.41
CA ASN A 31 -21.27 -21.34 10.45
C ASN A 31 -21.33 -20.10 11.35
N ALA A 32 -21.35 -20.34 12.66
CA ALA A 32 -20.94 -19.32 13.61
C ALA A 32 -19.42 -19.22 13.50
N THR A 33 -18.94 -18.42 12.54
CA THR A 33 -17.63 -17.80 12.64
C THR A 33 -17.65 -17.02 13.93
N THR A 34 -17.06 -17.56 15.00
CA THR A 34 -16.70 -16.76 16.17
C THR A 34 -15.87 -15.60 15.64
N ALA A 35 -16.45 -14.40 15.62
CA ALA A 35 -15.72 -13.20 15.29
C ALA A 35 -14.51 -13.16 16.21
N ALA A 36 -13.30 -13.24 15.63
CA ALA A 36 -12.08 -13.14 16.40
C ALA A 36 -12.13 -11.86 17.24
N ALA A 37 -11.69 -11.90 18.49
CA ALA A 37 -11.73 -10.75 19.37
C ALA A 37 -10.98 -9.58 18.71
N GLN A 38 -11.68 -8.46 18.52
CA GLN A 38 -11.10 -7.23 18.00
C GLN A 38 -10.34 -6.56 19.13
N HIS A 39 -9.02 -6.52 19.01
CA HIS A 39 -8.15 -5.83 19.96
C HIS A 39 -7.44 -4.72 19.20
N SER A 40 -7.81 -3.47 19.50
CA SER A 40 -7.33 -2.32 18.75
C SER A 40 -5.91 -1.92 19.14
N ARG A 41 -5.17 -1.45 18.16
CA ARG A 41 -3.97 -0.65 18.33
C ARG A 41 -4.33 0.75 18.82
N THR A 42 -3.36 1.38 19.47
CA THR A 42 -3.39 2.74 20.02
C THR A 42 -2.30 3.60 19.37
N VAL A 43 -2.36 4.93 19.53
CA VAL A 43 -1.31 5.82 19.01
C VAL A 43 -0.14 5.85 19.99
N VAL A 44 1.06 5.48 19.51
CA VAL A 44 2.31 5.58 20.30
C VAL A 44 3.10 6.85 19.97
N LYS A 45 2.82 7.45 18.82
CA LYS A 45 3.46 8.70 18.38
C LYS A 45 2.60 9.43 17.37
N SER A 46 2.48 10.74 17.53
CA SER A 46 1.85 11.64 16.56
C SER A 46 2.91 12.61 16.04
N VAL A 47 3.05 12.74 14.73
CA VAL A 47 4.05 13.60 14.08
C VAL A 47 3.37 14.48 13.05
N TYR A 48 3.42 15.79 13.26
CA TYR A 48 2.96 16.77 12.28
C TYR A 48 3.92 16.82 11.09
N ALA A 49 3.37 16.70 9.88
CA ALA A 49 4.10 16.76 8.63
C ALA A 49 4.30 18.22 8.21
N VAL A 50 5.48 18.74 8.50
CA VAL A 50 5.86 20.11 8.19
C VAL A 50 6.10 20.25 6.70
N GLU A 51 5.64 21.36 6.14
CA GLU A 51 5.83 21.71 4.74
C GLU A 51 7.31 22.03 4.45
N THR A 52 7.85 21.43 3.39
CA THR A 52 9.27 21.46 3.00
C THR A 52 9.36 21.55 1.48
N ALA A 53 10.32 22.32 0.95
CA ALA A 53 10.59 22.35 -0.49
C ALA A 53 11.42 21.14 -0.92
N GLU A 54 11.09 20.54 -2.07
CA GLU A 54 11.76 19.37 -2.64
C GLU A 54 11.83 19.44 -4.17
N GLY A 55 12.69 18.62 -4.77
CA GLY A 55 12.84 18.54 -6.23
C GLY A 55 13.13 19.88 -6.90
N ALA A 56 12.51 20.12 -8.05
CA ALA A 56 12.56 21.40 -8.75
C ALA A 56 11.31 22.21 -8.42
N GLY A 57 11.26 22.86 -7.25
CA GLY A 57 10.18 23.79 -6.87
C GLY A 57 8.89 23.15 -6.34
N ALA A 58 8.89 21.85 -6.04
CA ALA A 58 7.76 21.17 -5.44
C ALA A 58 7.69 21.44 -3.93
N THR A 59 6.49 21.35 -3.38
CA THR A 59 6.26 21.47 -1.93
C THR A 59 5.72 20.15 -1.41
N VAL A 60 6.33 19.61 -0.35
CA VAL A 60 5.91 18.37 0.29
C VAL A 60 5.68 18.55 1.78
N ARG A 61 4.75 17.79 2.35
CA ARG A 61 4.62 17.62 3.80
C ARG A 61 5.23 16.29 4.18
N ARG A 62 6.49 16.32 4.61
CA ARG A 62 7.23 15.11 4.99
C ARG A 62 6.97 14.72 6.43
N SER A 63 6.72 13.45 6.66
CA SER A 63 6.52 12.88 8.01
C SER A 63 7.55 11.79 8.31
N ILE A 64 7.37 10.59 7.76
CA ILE A 64 8.37 9.52 7.79
C ILE A 64 9.60 9.99 7.01
N GLY A 65 10.80 9.75 7.55
CA GLY A 65 12.07 10.22 7.00
C GLY A 65 12.56 11.54 7.61
N THR A 66 11.73 12.25 8.38
CA THR A 66 12.18 13.40 9.19
C THR A 66 13.00 12.97 10.41
N ALA A 67 13.73 13.90 11.04
CA ALA A 67 14.38 13.63 12.33
C ALA A 67 13.39 13.17 13.42
N ALA A 68 12.13 13.63 13.33
CA ALA A 68 11.08 13.22 14.26
C ALA A 68 10.61 11.77 14.02
N LEU A 69 10.74 11.22 12.81
CA LEU A 69 10.27 9.87 12.47
C LEU A 69 11.16 9.19 11.42
N ARG A 70 12.44 9.01 11.75
CA ARG A 70 13.44 8.52 10.79
C ARG A 70 13.39 7.02 10.52
N ASN A 71 13.05 6.23 11.53
CA ASN A 71 13.21 4.77 11.52
C ASN A 71 11.86 4.07 11.78
N LEU A 72 10.99 4.00 10.77
CA LEU A 72 9.70 3.31 10.87
C LEU A 72 9.67 2.12 9.90
N SER A 73 10.54 1.13 10.12
CA SER A 73 10.67 -0.06 9.24
C SER A 73 9.31 -0.73 8.98
N PRO A 74 8.95 -1.05 7.72
CA PRO A 74 9.78 -0.96 6.50
C PRO A 74 9.69 0.40 5.76
N PHE A 75 9.05 1.41 6.32
CA PHE A 75 8.81 2.70 5.66
C PHE A 75 10.00 3.65 5.80
N LEU A 76 10.43 4.20 4.66
CA LEU A 76 11.63 5.03 4.55
C LEU A 76 11.29 6.52 4.49
N MET A 77 10.21 6.85 3.78
CA MET A 77 9.78 8.22 3.54
C MET A 77 8.28 8.25 3.26
N LEU A 78 7.59 9.28 3.76
CA LEU A 78 6.21 9.57 3.41
C LEU A 78 6.05 11.07 3.19
N ASP A 79 5.74 11.42 1.95
CA ASP A 79 5.45 12.79 1.51
C ASP A 79 4.00 12.88 1.05
N ASN A 80 3.31 13.91 1.53
CA ASN A 80 2.10 14.42 0.89
C ASN A 80 2.51 15.63 0.04
N PHE A 81 2.59 15.44 -1.27
CA PHE A 81 3.11 16.43 -2.20
C PHE A 81 2.02 17.32 -2.77
N THR A 82 2.37 18.57 -3.04
CA THR A 82 1.63 19.51 -3.87
C THR A 82 2.61 20.09 -4.88
N VAL A 83 2.39 19.80 -6.16
CA VAL A 83 3.24 20.28 -7.26
C VAL A 83 2.46 21.26 -8.12
N ASN A 84 2.91 22.52 -8.12
CA ASN A 84 2.34 23.60 -8.91
C ASN A 84 2.96 23.65 -10.32
N PRO A 85 2.37 24.39 -11.27
CA PRO A 85 2.98 24.64 -12.56
C PRO A 85 4.41 25.17 -12.46
N GLY A 86 5.28 24.65 -13.32
CA GLY A 86 6.71 24.97 -13.30
C GLY A 86 7.49 24.27 -12.18
N ALA A 87 6.89 23.31 -11.47
CA ALA A 87 7.54 22.44 -10.49
C ALA A 87 7.44 20.94 -10.88
N GLY A 88 8.31 20.10 -10.33
CA GLY A 88 8.27 18.64 -10.56
C GLY A 88 9.51 17.88 -10.08
N PHE A 89 9.55 16.60 -10.43
CA PHE A 89 10.66 15.69 -10.12
C PHE A 89 11.27 15.18 -11.44
N PRO A 90 12.24 15.90 -12.03
CA PRO A 90 12.88 15.48 -13.27
C PRO A 90 13.72 14.21 -13.08
N ASP A 91 14.39 13.76 -14.14
CA ASP A 91 15.18 12.53 -14.20
C ASP A 91 16.01 12.27 -12.93
N HIS A 92 15.64 11.24 -12.18
CA HIS A 92 16.32 10.84 -10.95
C HIS A 92 16.33 9.32 -10.78
N PRO A 93 17.37 8.74 -10.13
CA PRO A 93 17.45 7.31 -9.94
C PRO A 93 16.74 6.85 -8.66
N HIS A 94 16.49 5.54 -8.52
CA HIS A 94 16.21 4.84 -7.26
C HIS A 94 16.85 3.44 -7.26
N ARG A 95 17.20 2.90 -6.08
CA ARG A 95 17.62 1.50 -5.90
C ARG A 95 17.23 0.95 -4.51
N GLY A 96 16.80 -0.31 -4.48
CA GLY A 96 16.66 -1.10 -3.26
C GLY A 96 15.37 -0.86 -2.46
N MET A 97 14.39 -0.18 -3.06
CA MET A 97 13.09 0.12 -2.46
C MET A 97 11.96 -0.01 -3.48
N SER A 98 10.72 0.08 -3.01
CA SER A 98 9.57 0.44 -3.85
C SER A 98 9.13 1.87 -3.56
N THR A 99 8.62 2.57 -4.57
CA THR A 99 7.90 3.83 -4.43
C THR A 99 6.42 3.59 -4.75
N VAL A 100 5.56 4.21 -3.96
CA VAL A 100 4.11 4.17 -4.15
C VAL A 100 3.62 5.59 -4.34
N THR A 101 3.08 5.87 -5.52
CA THR A 101 2.48 7.15 -5.88
C THR A 101 0.96 6.96 -5.88
N TYR A 102 0.26 7.64 -4.97
CA TYR A 102 -1.22 7.66 -4.92
C TYR A 102 -1.73 9.08 -5.11
N MET A 103 -2.45 9.32 -6.21
CA MET A 103 -2.94 10.65 -6.54
C MET A 103 -4.22 10.98 -5.76
N THR A 104 -4.25 12.14 -5.11
CA THR A 104 -5.41 12.62 -4.35
C THR A 104 -6.06 13.88 -4.94
N GLY A 105 -5.40 14.51 -5.91
CA GLY A 105 -5.89 15.65 -6.70
C GLY A 105 -5.00 15.90 -7.91
N GLY A 106 -5.55 16.50 -8.97
CA GLY A 106 -4.81 16.79 -10.21
C GLY A 106 -4.33 15.52 -10.94
N SER A 107 -3.23 15.67 -11.70
CA SER A 107 -2.64 14.57 -12.48
C SER A 107 -1.12 14.67 -12.59
N ASN A 108 -0.44 13.53 -12.74
CA ASN A 108 1.01 13.43 -12.80
C ASN A 108 1.44 12.44 -13.90
N ARG A 109 2.38 12.85 -14.75
CA ARG A 109 3.00 11.97 -15.75
C ARG A 109 4.23 11.31 -15.17
N HIS A 110 4.47 10.08 -15.58
CA HIS A 110 5.71 9.37 -15.32
C HIS A 110 6.31 8.84 -16.62
N GLU A 111 7.64 8.77 -16.65
CA GLU A 111 8.43 8.23 -17.76
C GLU A 111 9.73 7.64 -17.20
N ASP A 112 10.13 6.45 -17.65
CA ASP A 112 11.35 5.79 -17.21
C ASP A 112 12.29 5.37 -18.35
N PHE A 113 13.51 5.01 -17.98
CA PHE A 113 14.53 4.52 -18.91
C PHE A 113 14.31 3.08 -19.44
N MET A 114 13.27 2.38 -18.98
CA MET A 114 12.84 1.08 -19.47
C MET A 114 11.82 1.23 -20.61
N GLY A 115 11.28 2.44 -20.80
CA GLY A 115 10.26 2.77 -21.79
C GLY A 115 8.84 2.74 -21.23
N ASN A 116 8.66 2.60 -19.91
CA ASN A 116 7.35 2.75 -19.29
C ASN A 116 7.03 4.25 -19.18
N ALA A 117 5.77 4.59 -19.48
CA ALA A 117 5.26 5.94 -19.30
C ALA A 117 3.74 5.90 -19.08
N GLY A 118 3.21 6.89 -18.39
CA GLY A 118 1.78 6.96 -18.10
C GLY A 118 1.34 8.29 -17.53
N LEU A 119 0.02 8.46 -17.43
CA LEU A 119 -0.64 9.57 -16.74
C LEU A 119 -1.43 8.99 -15.57
N LEU A 120 -1.09 9.43 -14.36
CA LEU A 120 -1.82 9.16 -13.14
C LEU A 120 -2.78 10.32 -12.87
N GLU A 121 -4.05 10.02 -12.74
CA GLU A 121 -5.12 10.97 -12.41
C GLU A 121 -5.58 10.74 -10.97
N THR A 122 -6.45 11.61 -10.46
CA THR A 122 -6.96 11.50 -9.09
C THR A 122 -7.55 10.12 -8.80
N GLY A 123 -7.03 9.47 -7.74
CA GLY A 123 -7.40 8.13 -7.31
C GLY A 123 -6.57 7.01 -7.95
N ASP A 124 -5.74 7.30 -8.95
CA ASP A 124 -4.85 6.32 -9.57
C ASP A 124 -3.68 5.98 -8.64
N VAL A 125 -3.18 4.75 -8.80
CA VAL A 125 -2.04 4.24 -8.06
C VAL A 125 -0.96 3.75 -9.02
N GLN A 126 0.28 4.12 -8.72
CA GLN A 126 1.47 3.45 -9.21
C GLN A 126 2.24 2.85 -8.04
N TRP A 127 2.51 1.55 -8.12
CA TRP A 127 3.45 0.85 -7.25
C TRP A 127 4.66 0.42 -8.08
N MET A 128 5.77 1.13 -7.94
CA MET A 128 7.02 0.86 -8.64
C MET A 128 8.00 0.18 -7.69
N THR A 129 8.42 -1.04 -7.98
CA THR A 129 9.56 -1.66 -7.32
C THR A 129 10.81 -1.31 -8.11
N ALA A 130 11.72 -0.52 -7.53
CA ALA A 130 12.94 -0.08 -8.21
C ALA A 130 14.01 -1.18 -8.27
N GLY A 131 14.03 -2.09 -7.28
CA GLY A 131 14.96 -3.23 -7.25
C GLY A 131 16.40 -2.78 -7.49
N ARG A 132 17.08 -3.42 -8.45
CA ARG A 132 18.48 -3.10 -8.80
C ARG A 132 18.71 -1.73 -9.42
N GLY A 133 17.69 -0.98 -9.82
CA GLY A 133 17.87 0.34 -10.38
C GLY A 133 16.79 0.76 -11.35
N ILE A 134 16.28 1.98 -11.17
CA ILE A 134 15.45 2.67 -12.14
C ILE A 134 15.88 4.13 -12.24
N VAL A 135 15.77 4.73 -13.42
CA VAL A 135 15.83 6.19 -13.60
C VAL A 135 14.52 6.61 -14.24
N HIS A 136 13.84 7.57 -13.62
CA HIS A 136 12.54 8.04 -14.07
C HIS A 136 12.33 9.53 -13.77
N ALA A 137 11.30 10.10 -14.39
CA ALA A 137 10.79 11.42 -14.09
C ALA A 137 9.31 11.33 -13.67
N GLU A 138 8.90 12.22 -12.78
CA GLU A 138 7.52 12.37 -12.29
C GLU A 138 7.15 13.86 -12.37
N MET A 139 6.38 14.21 -13.40
CA MET A 139 6.10 15.59 -13.76
C MET A 139 4.60 15.86 -13.82
N PRO A 140 4.08 16.89 -13.12
CA PRO A 140 2.66 17.18 -13.12
C PRO A 140 2.15 17.51 -14.53
N SER A 141 0.92 17.09 -14.83
CA SER A 141 0.23 17.45 -16.08
C SER A 141 -0.91 18.40 -15.75
N PHE A 142 -0.93 19.56 -16.43
CA PHE A 142 -1.91 20.61 -16.22
C PHE A 142 -2.83 20.75 -17.43
N ASP A 143 -4.04 21.25 -17.19
CA ASP A 143 -4.95 21.67 -18.26
C ASP A 143 -4.35 22.85 -19.03
N GLU A 144 -4.62 22.92 -20.34
CA GLU A 144 -4.19 24.02 -21.19
C GLU A 144 -4.95 25.32 -20.89
N ASP A 145 -6.18 25.21 -20.37
CA ASP A 145 -6.99 26.33 -19.90
C ASP A 145 -6.50 26.80 -18.52
N PRO A 146 -5.93 28.02 -18.41
CA PRO A 146 -5.42 28.55 -17.14
C PRO A 146 -6.46 28.60 -16.02
N ALA A 147 -7.75 28.67 -16.36
CA ALA A 147 -8.84 28.68 -15.38
C ALA A 147 -9.11 27.31 -14.74
N LYS A 148 -8.56 26.22 -15.32
CA LYS A 148 -8.73 24.83 -14.86
C LYS A 148 -7.43 24.20 -14.35
N VAL A 149 -6.36 24.99 -14.27
CA VAL A 149 -5.07 24.52 -13.77
C VAL A 149 -5.22 24.20 -12.28
N GLU A 150 -5.10 22.91 -11.96
CA GLU A 150 -5.06 22.41 -10.59
C GLU A 150 -3.68 21.83 -10.27
N PRO A 151 -3.13 22.07 -9.07
CA PRO A 151 -1.90 21.42 -8.63
C PRO A 151 -2.05 19.89 -8.61
N ALA A 152 -0.97 19.18 -8.91
CA ALA A 152 -0.91 17.74 -8.66
C ALA A 152 -0.72 17.51 -7.16
N VAL A 153 -1.62 16.77 -6.52
CA VAL A 153 -1.59 16.48 -5.09
C VAL A 153 -1.64 14.98 -4.88
N GLY A 154 -0.76 14.44 -4.05
CA GLY A 154 -0.71 13.00 -3.84
C GLY A 154 0.18 12.58 -2.69
N ILE A 155 0.24 11.27 -2.50
CA ILE A 155 1.10 10.62 -1.53
C ILE A 155 2.23 9.91 -2.26
N GLN A 156 3.47 10.17 -1.83
CA GLN A 156 4.64 9.38 -2.16
C GLN A 156 5.09 8.60 -0.92
N LEU A 157 5.03 7.27 -0.97
CA LEU A 157 5.54 6.40 0.09
C LEU A 157 6.73 5.59 -0.43
N TRP A 158 7.83 5.59 0.30
CA TRP A 158 8.97 4.69 0.04
C TRP A 158 8.94 3.52 1.01
N VAL A 159 8.96 2.31 0.46
CA VAL A 159 8.94 1.06 1.22
C VAL A 159 10.24 0.30 0.96
N ASP A 160 10.97 0.00 2.03
CA ASP A 160 12.22 -0.75 1.96
C ASP A 160 11.98 -2.17 1.45
N LEU A 161 12.87 -2.64 0.58
CA LEU A 161 12.84 -4.04 0.15
C LEU A 161 13.62 -4.92 1.13
N PRO A 162 13.18 -6.17 1.37
CA PRO A 162 14.01 -7.16 2.05
C PRO A 162 15.37 -7.27 1.38
N ALA A 163 16.44 -7.46 2.17
CA ALA A 163 17.82 -7.43 1.71
C ALA A 163 18.08 -8.35 0.49
N LYS A 164 17.44 -9.53 0.48
CA LYS A 164 17.53 -10.53 -0.60
C LYS A 164 16.90 -10.06 -1.92
N ASP A 165 15.94 -9.13 -1.86
CA ASP A 165 15.13 -8.68 -3.00
C ASP A 165 15.59 -7.30 -3.52
N LYS A 166 16.53 -6.62 -2.84
CA LYS A 166 17.04 -5.29 -3.24
C LYS A 166 17.65 -5.23 -4.64
N MET A 167 18.01 -6.37 -5.22
CA MET A 167 18.60 -6.47 -6.57
C MET A 167 17.66 -7.15 -7.59
N CYS A 168 16.37 -7.30 -7.27
CA CYS A 168 15.39 -7.80 -8.23
C CYS A 168 15.26 -6.88 -9.47
N GLU A 169 14.66 -7.42 -10.53
CA GLU A 169 14.23 -6.63 -11.69
C GLU A 169 13.24 -5.53 -11.26
N PRO A 170 13.31 -4.32 -11.83
CA PRO A 170 12.27 -3.31 -11.61
C PRO A 170 10.91 -3.78 -12.13
N THR A 171 9.83 -3.47 -11.42
CA THR A 171 8.46 -3.85 -11.81
C THR A 171 7.46 -2.75 -11.49
N TYR A 172 6.36 -2.68 -12.26
CA TYR A 172 5.25 -1.77 -12.04
C TYR A 172 3.94 -2.52 -11.80
N GLN A 173 3.15 -2.01 -10.86
CA GLN A 173 1.75 -2.39 -10.68
C GLN A 173 0.93 -1.11 -10.62
N GLU A 174 0.20 -0.83 -11.70
CA GLU A 174 -0.60 0.38 -11.86
C GLU A 174 -2.06 0.04 -12.05
N LYS A 175 -2.95 0.83 -11.45
CA LYS A 175 -4.38 0.78 -11.74
C LYS A 175 -4.99 2.17 -11.73
N LYS A 176 -5.96 2.35 -12.62
CA LYS A 176 -6.85 3.50 -12.63
C LYS A 176 -7.83 3.42 -11.47
N ALA A 177 -8.22 4.57 -10.91
CA ALA A 177 -9.11 4.67 -9.75
C ALA A 177 -10.37 3.80 -9.88
N LYS A 178 -11.00 3.83 -11.06
CA LYS A 178 -12.23 3.07 -11.38
C LYS A 178 -12.07 1.54 -11.32
N ASP A 179 -10.83 1.05 -11.42
CA ASP A 179 -10.50 -0.38 -11.49
C ASP A 179 -9.93 -0.89 -10.14
N ILE A 180 -9.82 -0.02 -9.13
CA ILE A 180 -9.40 -0.36 -7.77
C ILE A 180 -10.64 -0.64 -6.92
N ASP A 181 -10.65 -1.78 -6.25
CA ASP A 181 -11.78 -2.19 -5.44
C ASP A 181 -11.98 -1.23 -4.25
N THR A 182 -13.17 -0.66 -4.18
CA THR A 182 -13.64 0.18 -3.07
C THR A 182 -14.85 -0.48 -2.42
N ILE A 183 -14.77 -0.67 -1.11
CA ILE A 183 -15.84 -1.28 -0.32
C ILE A 183 -16.44 -0.29 0.67
N HIS A 184 -17.66 -0.59 1.11
CA HIS A 184 -18.39 0.17 2.11
C HIS A 184 -18.80 -0.76 3.27
N PRO A 185 -17.90 -1.02 4.25
CA PRO A 185 -18.17 -1.94 5.35
C PRO A 185 -19.43 -1.58 6.15
N GLN A 186 -19.77 -0.29 6.19
CA GLN A 186 -21.02 0.23 6.68
C GLN A 186 -21.28 1.63 6.10
N ASP A 187 -22.46 2.15 6.36
CA ASP A 187 -22.88 3.50 5.96
C ASP A 187 -21.93 4.58 6.55
N GLY A 188 -21.45 5.48 5.69
CA GLY A 188 -20.49 6.52 6.05
C GLY A 188 -19.02 6.09 6.09
N VAL A 189 -18.70 4.84 5.70
CA VAL A 189 -17.32 4.34 5.56
C VAL A 189 -17.05 3.91 4.12
N SER A 190 -15.94 4.39 3.56
CA SER A 190 -15.41 3.95 2.26
C SER A 190 -13.97 3.51 2.45
N VAL A 191 -13.60 2.36 1.86
CA VAL A 191 -12.24 1.82 1.89
C VAL A 191 -11.82 1.41 0.50
N THR A 192 -10.85 2.11 -0.08
CA THR A 192 -10.18 1.73 -1.33
C THR A 192 -8.98 0.84 -0.98
N ILE A 193 -8.91 -0.34 -1.57
CA ILE A 193 -7.96 -1.38 -1.15
C ILE A 193 -6.82 -1.49 -2.18
N ILE A 194 -5.69 -0.87 -1.89
CA ILE A 194 -4.54 -0.84 -2.80
C ILE A 194 -3.71 -2.12 -2.65
N SER A 195 -3.34 -2.47 -1.41
CA SER A 195 -2.67 -3.73 -1.07
C SER A 195 -3.15 -4.27 0.28
N GLY A 196 -3.09 -5.58 0.46
CA GLY A 196 -3.59 -6.25 1.66
C GLY A 196 -5.05 -6.70 1.54
N GLU A 197 -5.71 -6.90 2.68
CA GLU A 197 -7.10 -7.36 2.74
C GLU A 197 -7.94 -6.48 3.70
N SER A 198 -9.16 -6.15 3.28
CA SER A 198 -10.14 -5.46 4.11
C SER A 198 -11.52 -6.08 3.89
N HIS A 199 -12.14 -6.56 4.97
CA HIS A 199 -13.52 -7.06 4.99
C HIS A 199 -13.86 -8.07 3.87
N GLY A 200 -12.93 -9.00 3.59
CA GLY A 200 -13.10 -10.05 2.58
C GLY A 200 -12.72 -9.67 1.15
N THR A 201 -12.24 -8.43 0.92
CA THR A 201 -11.73 -7.98 -0.37
C THR A 201 -10.22 -7.78 -0.31
N THR A 202 -9.51 -8.29 -1.32
CA THR A 202 -8.05 -8.19 -1.44
C THR A 202 -7.66 -7.13 -2.45
N GLY A 203 -6.67 -6.30 -2.12
CA GLY A 203 -6.14 -5.29 -3.04
C GLY A 203 -5.48 -5.90 -4.27
N PHE A 204 -5.23 -5.09 -5.30
CA PHE A 204 -4.66 -5.59 -6.55
C PHE A 204 -3.13 -5.73 -6.50
N VAL A 205 -2.46 -4.91 -5.70
CA VAL A 205 -1.00 -4.91 -5.61
C VAL A 205 -0.52 -6.16 -4.85
N ARG A 206 0.57 -6.75 -5.33
CA ARG A 206 1.35 -7.79 -4.68
C ARG A 206 2.75 -7.22 -4.41
N PRO A 207 2.98 -6.61 -3.23
CA PRO A 207 4.27 -6.00 -2.94
C PRO A 207 5.38 -7.06 -2.83
N VAL A 208 6.61 -6.65 -3.15
CA VAL A 208 7.80 -7.42 -2.78
C VAL A 208 8.09 -7.13 -1.31
N GLY A 209 7.85 -8.12 -0.46
CA GLY A 209 7.78 -7.95 1.00
C GLY A 209 6.34 -7.69 1.50
N GLY A 210 6.16 -7.54 2.81
CA GLY A 210 4.85 -7.27 3.39
C GLY A 210 4.53 -5.78 3.44
N CYS A 211 3.52 -5.33 2.68
CA CYS A 211 2.95 -3.99 2.82
C CYS A 211 1.45 -3.99 2.45
N TRP A 212 0.62 -3.42 3.32
CA TRP A 212 -0.80 -3.19 3.14
C TRP A 212 -1.02 -1.68 3.11
N PHE A 213 -1.87 -1.22 2.19
CA PHE A 213 -2.14 0.18 1.93
C PHE A 213 -3.62 0.32 1.62
N PHE A 214 -4.30 1.16 2.39
CA PHE A 214 -5.70 1.47 2.24
C PHE A 214 -5.90 2.99 2.22
N ASP A 215 -6.85 3.46 1.42
CA ASP A 215 -7.42 4.80 1.52
C ASP A 215 -8.80 4.72 2.16
N TYR A 216 -9.00 5.51 3.23
CA TYR A 216 -10.24 5.59 3.98
C TYR A 216 -10.88 6.96 3.87
N LYS A 217 -12.21 6.95 3.69
CA LYS A 217 -13.07 8.13 3.84
C LYS A 217 -14.20 7.83 4.82
N LEU A 218 -14.31 8.68 5.84
CA LEU A 218 -15.38 8.63 6.85
C LEU A 218 -16.22 9.91 6.75
N SER A 219 -17.50 9.79 6.41
CA SER A 219 -18.36 10.95 6.11
C SER A 219 -19.38 11.29 7.20
N LYS A 220 -19.55 10.43 8.21
CA LYS A 220 -20.57 10.63 9.26
C LYS A 220 -19.95 10.90 10.64
N PRO A 221 -20.49 11.84 11.43
CA PRO A 221 -20.15 12.01 12.85
C PRO A 221 -20.21 10.69 13.62
N GLY A 222 -19.15 10.41 14.36
CA GLY A 222 -19.08 9.24 15.24
C GLY A 222 -18.94 7.89 14.53
N VAL A 223 -18.92 7.83 13.19
CA VAL A 223 -18.76 6.58 12.46
C VAL A 223 -17.38 5.98 12.72
N GLU A 224 -17.35 4.66 12.95
CA GLU A 224 -16.13 3.94 13.28
C GLU A 224 -15.97 2.65 12.48
N VAL A 225 -14.75 2.31 12.10
CA VAL A 225 -14.46 1.05 11.41
C VAL A 225 -13.27 0.37 12.06
N PHE A 226 -13.34 -0.95 12.20
CA PHE A 226 -12.20 -1.75 12.62
C PHE A 226 -11.53 -2.36 11.39
N GLN A 227 -10.24 -2.09 11.21
CA GLN A 227 -9.43 -2.71 10.17
C GLN A 227 -8.51 -3.76 10.79
N PRO A 228 -8.70 -5.06 10.47
CA PRO A 228 -7.73 -6.09 10.83
C PRO A 228 -6.36 -5.77 10.24
N LEU A 229 -5.30 -5.96 11.01
CA LEU A 229 -3.92 -5.82 10.57
C LEU A 229 -3.12 -7.02 11.08
N PRO A 230 -2.13 -7.52 10.32
CA PRO A 230 -1.28 -8.59 10.82
C PRO A 230 -0.62 -8.19 12.14
N GLU A 231 -0.57 -9.13 13.08
CA GLU A 231 0.07 -8.89 14.38
C GLU A 231 1.58 -8.63 14.18
N GLY A 232 2.14 -7.73 15.00
CA GLY A 232 3.56 -7.37 14.93
C GLY A 232 3.97 -6.48 13.75
N TRP A 233 3.14 -6.31 12.72
CA TRP A 233 3.44 -5.41 11.61
C TRP A 233 3.46 -3.95 12.07
N THR A 234 4.45 -3.19 11.61
CA THR A 234 4.49 -1.73 11.82
C THR A 234 3.28 -1.10 11.12
N GLY A 235 2.53 -0.24 11.80
CA GLY A 235 1.35 0.41 11.23
C GLY A 235 1.34 1.92 11.49
N PHE A 236 0.83 2.69 10.54
CA PHE A 236 0.58 4.11 10.73
C PHE A 236 -0.66 4.59 9.96
N VAL A 237 -1.23 5.69 10.43
CA VAL A 237 -2.25 6.46 9.72
C VAL A 237 -1.66 7.80 9.31
N TYR A 238 -1.91 8.26 8.09
CA TYR A 238 -1.62 9.65 7.70
C TYR A 238 -2.90 10.37 7.30
N LEU A 239 -3.22 11.44 8.02
CA LEU A 239 -4.45 12.19 7.81
C LEU A 239 -4.27 13.26 6.73
N ILE A 240 -5.10 13.23 5.71
CA ILE A 240 -5.09 14.17 4.58
C ILE A 240 -6.10 15.30 4.83
N LYS A 241 -7.29 14.96 5.33
CA LYS A 241 -8.40 15.90 5.59
C LYS A 241 -9.17 15.51 6.86
N GLY A 242 -9.78 16.49 7.52
CA GLY A 242 -10.56 16.28 8.74
C GLY A 242 -9.69 15.94 9.95
N ALA A 243 -10.24 15.13 10.86
CA ALA A 243 -9.56 14.69 12.06
C ALA A 243 -10.03 13.27 12.45
N LEU A 244 -9.21 12.54 13.19
CA LEU A 244 -9.44 11.14 13.52
C LEU A 244 -9.22 10.88 15.01
N GLN A 245 -10.03 9.99 15.57
CA GLN A 245 -9.83 9.35 16.86
C GLN A 245 -9.44 7.87 16.63
N ILE A 246 -8.52 7.35 17.44
CA ILE A 246 -8.09 5.96 17.39
C ILE A 246 -8.60 5.23 18.64
N ASP A 247 -9.31 4.13 18.41
CA ASP A 247 -9.91 3.32 19.47
C ASP A 247 -10.77 4.14 20.45
N SER A 248 -10.65 3.89 21.76
CA SER A 248 -11.35 4.65 22.80
C SER A 248 -10.57 5.87 23.31
N ASP A 249 -9.46 6.24 22.66
CA ASP A 249 -8.68 7.43 23.06
C ASP A 249 -9.47 8.70 22.73
N PRO A 250 -9.74 9.59 23.72
CA PRO A 250 -10.48 10.82 23.46
C PRO A 250 -9.70 11.81 22.58
N THR A 251 -8.40 11.63 22.39
CA THR A 251 -7.54 12.54 21.61
C THR A 251 -7.97 12.60 20.15
N ILE A 252 -8.31 13.83 19.70
CA ILE A 252 -8.62 14.12 18.30
C ILE A 252 -7.34 14.54 17.58
N HIS A 253 -6.94 13.77 16.56
CA HIS A 253 -5.77 14.06 15.75
C HIS A 253 -6.18 14.80 14.48
N PRO A 254 -5.67 16.01 14.20
CA PRO A 254 -6.07 16.77 13.00
C PRO A 254 -5.26 16.33 11.77
N LYS A 255 -5.68 16.80 10.59
CA LYS A 255 -4.98 16.60 9.32
C LYS A 255 -3.48 16.91 9.37
N PHE A 256 -2.76 16.35 8.41
CA PHE A 256 -1.32 16.42 8.22
C PHE A 256 -0.51 15.83 9.38
N HIS A 257 -1.08 14.87 10.11
CA HIS A 257 -0.37 14.10 11.12
C HIS A 257 -0.17 12.65 10.66
N THR A 258 1.02 12.11 10.93
CA THR A 258 1.25 10.67 10.96
C THR A 258 1.06 10.16 12.38
N LEU A 259 0.17 9.19 12.55
CA LEU A 259 -0.09 8.49 13.80
C LEU A 259 0.56 7.11 13.71
N VAL A 260 1.64 6.90 14.45
CA VAL A 260 2.27 5.58 14.58
C VAL A 260 1.45 4.74 15.54
N LEU A 261 1.06 3.55 15.10
CA LEU A 261 0.22 2.62 15.85
C LEU A 261 1.09 1.67 16.69
N SER A 262 0.59 1.26 17.86
CA SER A 262 1.22 0.21 18.66
C SER A 262 1.24 -1.14 17.95
N THR A 263 2.13 -2.02 18.44
CA THR A 263 2.32 -3.40 17.99
C THR A 263 2.40 -4.37 19.19
N GLN A 264 1.62 -4.09 20.25
CA GLN A 264 1.58 -4.93 21.43
C GLN A 264 1.02 -6.33 21.10
N PRO A 265 1.49 -7.38 21.79
CA PRO A 265 0.96 -8.73 21.59
C PRO A 265 -0.56 -8.80 21.75
N GLY A 266 -1.22 -9.53 20.86
CA GLY A 266 -2.66 -9.70 20.81
C GLY A 266 -3.44 -8.57 20.12
N GLN A 267 -2.78 -7.48 19.68
CA GLN A 267 -3.43 -6.44 18.87
C GLN A 267 -3.72 -6.94 17.45
N THR A 268 -4.99 -7.07 17.09
CA THR A 268 -5.46 -7.69 15.83
C THR A 268 -5.84 -6.70 14.74
N GLY A 269 -5.77 -5.40 15.02
CA GLY A 269 -6.16 -4.35 14.06
C GLY A 269 -6.24 -2.99 14.69
N VAL A 270 -6.88 -2.04 14.03
CA VAL A 270 -7.08 -0.67 14.53
C VAL A 270 -8.52 -0.23 14.33
N ARG A 271 -9.12 0.35 15.38
CA ARG A 271 -10.41 1.02 15.31
C ARG A 271 -10.20 2.49 14.99
N LEU A 272 -10.83 2.94 13.91
CA LEU A 272 -10.68 4.27 13.32
C LEU A 272 -12.03 4.97 13.41
N ARG A 273 -12.11 6.10 14.10
CA ARG A 273 -13.37 6.80 14.36
C ARG A 273 -13.29 8.24 13.90
N ARG A 274 -14.28 8.70 13.13
CA ARG A 274 -14.48 10.13 12.88
C ARG A 274 -15.08 10.78 14.14
N PRO A 275 -14.50 11.87 14.67
CA PRO A 275 -15.08 12.58 15.80
C PRO A 275 -16.53 13.05 15.55
N ASP A 276 -17.31 13.15 16.62
CA ASP A 276 -18.71 13.61 16.54
C ASP A 276 -18.81 15.08 16.11
N HIS A 277 -17.85 15.89 16.55
CA HIS A 277 -17.79 17.31 16.28
C HIS A 277 -16.40 17.67 15.76
N LEU A 278 -16.39 18.41 14.66
CA LEU A 278 -15.22 19.04 14.07
C LEU A 278 -15.54 20.53 13.90
N ASP A 279 -14.51 21.37 13.91
CA ASP A 279 -14.68 22.82 13.72
C ASP A 279 -15.29 23.17 12.35
N ALA A 280 -15.11 22.29 11.35
CA ALA A 280 -15.75 22.36 10.05
C ALA A 280 -16.51 21.06 9.74
N PRO A 281 -17.68 21.12 9.07
CA PRO A 281 -18.45 19.94 8.69
C PRO A 281 -17.80 19.25 7.48
N GLU A 282 -16.62 18.67 7.70
CA GLU A 282 -15.84 18.00 6.67
C GLU A 282 -15.71 16.49 6.91
N ASP A 283 -15.63 15.73 5.83
CA ASP A 283 -15.29 14.31 5.86
C ASP A 283 -13.84 14.11 6.33
N THR A 284 -13.57 12.95 6.93
CA THR A 284 -12.22 12.55 7.32
C THR A 284 -11.65 11.64 6.24
N HIS A 285 -10.50 12.03 5.67
CA HIS A 285 -9.80 11.31 4.60
C HIS A 285 -8.36 11.04 5.04
N PHE A 286 -7.95 9.78 5.02
CA PHE A 286 -6.64 9.35 5.48
C PHE A 286 -6.23 8.06 4.80
N ILE A 287 -4.92 7.82 4.75
CA ILE A 287 -4.39 6.50 4.41
C ILE A 287 -4.06 5.73 5.68
N LEU A 288 -4.27 4.42 5.65
CA LEU A 288 -3.78 3.47 6.63
C LEU A 288 -2.79 2.53 5.94
N VAL A 289 -1.59 2.43 6.50
CA VAL A 289 -0.54 1.58 5.94
C VAL A 289 0.02 0.69 7.04
N ALA A 290 0.25 -0.58 6.72
CA ALA A 290 0.91 -1.53 7.61
C ALA A 290 1.94 -2.36 6.84
N GLY A 291 3.11 -2.59 7.42
CA GLY A 291 4.20 -3.29 6.76
C GLY A 291 4.90 -4.28 7.67
N GLU A 292 5.39 -5.36 7.08
CA GLU A 292 6.21 -6.33 7.79
C GLU A 292 7.54 -5.64 8.18
N PRO A 293 7.86 -5.52 9.49
CA PRO A 293 9.12 -4.92 9.89
C PRO A 293 10.28 -5.78 9.39
N LEU A 294 11.29 -5.13 8.81
CA LEU A 294 12.49 -5.79 8.35
C LEU A 294 13.57 -5.72 9.43
N ASP A 295 14.08 -6.88 9.82
CA ASP A 295 15.27 -7.01 10.66
C ASP A 295 16.53 -6.95 9.79
N GLN A 296 16.84 -5.73 9.32
CA GLN A 296 18.02 -5.47 8.49
C GLN A 296 18.55 -4.05 8.71
N PRO A 297 19.85 -3.80 8.46
CA PRO A 297 20.37 -2.43 8.43
C PRO A 297 19.75 -1.63 7.28
N VAL A 298 19.41 -0.36 7.55
CA VAL A 298 18.99 0.60 6.52
C VAL A 298 20.11 1.63 6.36
N VAL A 299 20.76 1.62 5.20
CA VAL A 299 21.76 2.61 4.80
C VAL A 299 21.23 3.36 3.60
N GLN A 300 20.80 4.60 3.83
CA GLN A 300 20.24 5.48 2.83
C GLN A 300 21.24 6.58 2.45
N TYR A 301 21.49 6.73 1.15
CA TYR A 301 22.22 7.85 0.57
C TYR A 301 21.42 8.42 -0.60
N GLY A 302 20.65 9.47 -0.31
CA GLY A 302 19.68 10.03 -1.25
C GLY A 302 18.70 8.95 -1.75
N PRO A 303 18.68 8.67 -3.07
CA PRO A 303 17.77 7.69 -3.68
C PRO A 303 18.24 6.22 -3.59
N PHE A 304 19.37 5.95 -2.97
CA PHE A 304 19.90 4.60 -2.85
C PHE A 304 19.72 4.09 -1.43
N VAL A 305 18.89 3.05 -1.27
CA VAL A 305 18.59 2.45 0.03
C VAL A 305 19.01 0.98 0.03
N VAL A 306 20.10 0.70 0.74
CA VAL A 306 20.77 -0.60 0.76
C VAL A 306 21.13 -0.99 2.20
N THR A 307 21.79 -2.13 2.40
CA THR A 307 22.06 -2.68 3.74
C THR A 307 23.48 -2.41 4.28
N SER A 308 24.34 -1.70 3.53
CA SER A 308 25.71 -1.36 3.97
C SER A 308 26.31 -0.16 3.22
N GLU A 309 27.28 0.52 3.84
CA GLU A 309 28.03 1.63 3.19
C GLU A 309 28.80 1.19 1.94
N ARG A 310 29.26 -0.07 1.90
CA ARG A 310 29.89 -0.64 0.71
C ARG A 310 28.91 -0.69 -0.46
N GLN A 311 27.69 -1.19 -0.21
CA GLN A 311 26.64 -1.24 -1.23
C GLN A 311 26.19 0.15 -1.69
N VAL A 312 26.25 1.18 -0.83
CA VAL A 312 25.98 2.57 -1.26
C VAL A 312 27.02 3.01 -2.28
N ARG A 313 28.32 2.79 -1.99
CA ARG A 313 29.40 3.13 -2.92
C ARG A 313 29.25 2.39 -4.24
N GLU A 314 28.85 1.13 -4.21
CA GLU A 314 28.55 0.32 -5.40
C GLU A 314 27.37 0.91 -6.18
N ALA A 315 26.24 1.24 -5.52
CA ALA A 315 25.08 1.84 -6.17
C ALA A 315 25.41 3.18 -6.87
N VAL A 316 26.19 4.04 -6.22
CA VAL A 316 26.63 5.30 -6.82
C VAL A 316 27.53 5.05 -8.03
N MET A 317 28.45 4.09 -7.97
CA MET A 317 29.34 3.73 -9.08
C MET A 317 28.57 3.10 -10.25
N ASP A 318 27.63 2.21 -9.94
CA ASP A 318 26.76 1.55 -10.92
C ASP A 318 25.93 2.58 -11.69
N TYR A 319 25.31 3.54 -10.99
CA TYR A 319 24.57 4.62 -11.63
C TYR A 319 25.47 5.49 -12.52
N ARG A 320 26.63 5.92 -12.00
CA ARG A 320 27.57 6.80 -12.74
C ARG A 320 28.17 6.13 -13.98
N THR A 321 28.36 4.81 -13.94
CA THR A 321 29.02 4.06 -15.02
C THR A 321 28.04 3.29 -15.90
N GLY A 322 26.74 3.36 -15.61
CA GLY A 322 25.69 2.66 -16.35
C GLY A 322 25.81 1.14 -16.26
N LYS A 323 25.90 0.59 -15.05
CA LYS A 323 26.11 -0.85 -14.83
C LYS A 323 25.13 -1.43 -13.81
N ASN A 324 25.00 -2.75 -13.82
CA ASN A 324 24.31 -3.56 -12.81
C ASN A 324 22.87 -3.07 -12.53
N GLY A 325 22.13 -2.78 -13.59
CA GLY A 325 20.76 -2.26 -13.54
C GLY A 325 20.59 -0.83 -14.04
N PHE A 326 21.68 -0.09 -14.23
CA PHE A 326 21.64 1.27 -14.78
C PHE A 326 22.17 1.37 -16.22
N GLU A 327 22.26 0.26 -16.96
CA GLU A 327 22.78 0.23 -18.34
C GLU A 327 22.06 1.21 -19.26
N ARG A 328 20.75 1.38 -19.07
CA ARG A 328 19.92 2.30 -19.85
C ARG A 328 19.99 3.75 -19.40
N ALA A 329 20.64 4.06 -18.27
CA ALA A 329 20.76 5.44 -17.80
C ALA A 329 21.75 6.25 -18.66
N VAL A 330 22.68 5.59 -19.36
CA VAL A 330 23.70 6.28 -20.15
C VAL A 330 23.07 6.90 -21.39
N GLY A 331 23.01 8.24 -21.39
CA GLY A 331 22.45 9.01 -22.50
C GLY A 331 20.91 9.03 -22.56
N TRP A 332 20.23 8.38 -21.62
CA TRP A 332 18.78 8.51 -21.49
C TRP A 332 18.41 9.85 -20.86
N GLN A 333 17.33 10.42 -21.37
CA GLN A 333 16.74 11.66 -20.89
C GLN A 333 15.24 11.54 -21.11
N SER A 334 14.44 11.89 -20.09
CA SER A 334 12.98 11.91 -20.28
C SER A 334 12.56 13.04 -21.22
N GLU A 335 11.43 12.84 -21.91
CA GLU A 335 10.70 13.88 -22.63
C GLU A 335 9.90 14.79 -21.69
N ILE A 336 9.40 14.26 -20.57
CA ILE A 336 8.60 15.08 -19.64
C ILE A 336 9.46 15.99 -18.75
N GLY A 337 10.72 15.65 -18.51
CA GLY A 337 11.64 16.41 -17.67
C GLY A 337 12.42 17.52 -18.38
N GLN A 338 12.30 17.67 -19.71
CA GLN A 338 13.19 18.58 -20.48
C GLN A 338 13.09 20.04 -20.04
N ALA A 339 11.87 20.51 -19.73
CA ALA A 339 11.60 21.90 -19.38
C ALA A 339 12.32 22.36 -18.09
N MET A 340 12.77 21.40 -17.26
CA MET A 340 13.45 21.67 -15.98
C MET A 340 14.98 21.64 -16.08
N ARG A 341 15.53 21.42 -17.27
CA ARG A 341 16.98 21.33 -17.51
C ARG A 341 17.63 22.67 -17.91
N GLY A 342 16.89 23.77 -17.82
CA GLY A 342 17.29 25.13 -18.23
C GLY A 342 18.22 25.84 -17.25
#